data_AF-A0A518EZ35-F1
#
_entry.id   AF-A0A518EZ35-F1
#
_cell.length_a   1.000
_cell.length_b   1.000
_cell.length_c   1.000
_cell.angle_alpha   90.00
_cell.angle_beta   90.00
_cell.angle_gamma   90.00
#
_symmetry.space_group_name_H-M   'P 1'
#
loop_
_entity.id
_entity.type
_entity.pdbx_description
1 polymer ?
#
loop_
_entity_poly.entity_id
_entity_poly.type
_entity_poly.pdbx_seq_one_letter_code
_entity_poly.pdbx_strand_id
1 'polypeptide(L)'
;MTSSPSPQRSQDPSTSAARAAHRHSYRALLTDLRRAVDLHLAGNYVAAEERLRSVLRVEPMLPQAHHHLAVVLHAQTQYSDAVRHLTLAAELDPSLPGIHERLENYTWDALGRRSA
;
A
#
# COMPACT_ATOMS: atom_id res chain seq x y z
N MET A 1 4.24 -50.76 -26.14
CA MET A 1 2.92 -50.32 -25.66
C MET A 1 2.78 -50.96 -24.29
N THR A 2 2.81 -50.28 -23.14
CA THR A 2 2.19 -49.01 -22.73
C THR A 2 2.95 -48.45 -21.51
N SER A 3 2.97 -47.12 -21.39
CA SER A 3 2.74 -46.29 -20.19
C SER A 3 3.29 -46.73 -18.83
N SER A 4 3.93 -45.96 -17.95
CA SER A 4 4.35 -44.55 -17.83
C SER A 4 5.15 -44.51 -16.52
N PRO A 5 6.25 -43.75 -16.36
CA PRO A 5 6.71 -43.43 -15.02
C PRO A 5 5.82 -42.30 -14.47
N SER A 6 5.08 -42.58 -13.39
CA SER A 6 4.40 -41.54 -12.61
C SER A 6 5.41 -40.49 -12.17
N PRO A 7 5.15 -39.18 -12.36
CA PRO A 7 6.07 -38.18 -11.86
C PRO A 7 5.92 -38.14 -10.34
N GLN A 8 6.99 -38.52 -9.65
CA GLN A 8 7.20 -38.23 -8.24
C GLN A 8 6.93 -36.73 -8.06
N ARG A 9 5.81 -36.40 -7.42
CA ARG A 9 5.44 -35.02 -7.13
C ARG A 9 6.47 -34.50 -6.14
N SER A 10 7.48 -33.81 -6.66
CA SER A 10 8.43 -33.00 -5.91
C SER A 10 7.62 -32.05 -5.03
N GLN A 11 7.39 -32.45 -3.79
CA GLN A 11 6.98 -31.52 -2.77
C GLN A 11 8.22 -30.69 -2.49
N ASP A 12 8.36 -29.57 -3.19
CA ASP A 12 9.31 -28.54 -2.80
C ASP A 12 8.77 -27.91 -1.49
N PRO A 13 9.39 -28.17 -0.31
CA PRO A 13 8.95 -27.57 0.94
C PRO A 13 9.17 -26.04 0.95
N SER A 14 10.01 -25.54 0.05
CA SER A 14 10.39 -24.13 -0.10
C SER A 14 9.20 -23.22 -0.44
N THR A 15 8.19 -23.73 -1.14
CA THR A 15 7.03 -22.92 -1.59
C THR A 15 5.87 -22.96 -0.60
N SER A 16 5.77 -24.00 0.23
CA SER A 16 4.68 -24.17 1.22
C SER A 16 4.89 -23.26 2.44
N ALA A 17 6.11 -23.22 2.99
CA ALA A 17 6.46 -22.38 4.13
C ALA A 17 6.50 -20.89 3.76
N ALA A 18 7.04 -20.55 2.57
CA ALA A 18 7.03 -19.18 2.07
C ALA A 18 5.60 -18.68 1.81
N ARG A 19 4.71 -19.49 1.21
CA ARG A 19 3.28 -19.13 1.04
C ARG A 19 2.54 -19.02 2.37
N ALA A 20 2.84 -19.87 3.35
CA ALA A 20 2.24 -19.79 4.68
C ALA A 20 2.71 -18.56 5.48
N ALA A 21 4.00 -18.24 5.40
CA ALA A 21 4.58 -17.02 5.98
C ALA A 21 4.01 -15.77 5.30
N HIS A 22 3.94 -15.76 3.97
CA HIS A 22 3.34 -14.67 3.19
C HIS A 22 1.84 -14.51 3.48
N ARG A 23 1.10 -15.61 3.70
CA ARG A 23 -0.32 -15.57 4.13
C ARG A 23 -0.50 -15.02 5.54
N HIS A 24 0.44 -15.30 6.46
CA HIS A 24 0.41 -14.75 7.82
C HIS A 24 0.77 -13.26 7.82
N SER A 25 1.78 -12.87 7.03
CA SER A 25 2.15 -11.48 6.77
C SER A 25 1.00 -10.70 6.14
N TYR A 26 0.31 -11.26 5.15
CA TYR A 26 -0.82 -10.60 4.47
C TYR A 26 -1.99 -10.29 5.41
N ARG A 27 -2.31 -11.20 6.35
CA ARG A 27 -3.35 -10.95 7.36
C ARG A 27 -2.96 -9.82 8.32
N ALA A 28 -1.69 -9.74 8.71
CA ALA A 28 -1.19 -8.65 9.52
C ALA A 28 -1.25 -7.31 8.75
N LEU A 29 -0.93 -7.32 7.45
CA LEU A 29 -1.02 -6.13 6.59
C LEU A 29 -2.43 -5.55 6.50
N LEU A 30 -3.43 -6.41 6.28
CA LEU A 30 -4.83 -5.97 6.26
C LEU A 30 -5.28 -5.40 7.60
N THR A 31 -4.76 -5.94 8.71
CA THR A 31 -5.05 -5.43 10.05
C THR A 31 -4.41 -4.05 10.25
N ASP A 32 -3.18 -3.87 9.80
CA ASP A 32 -2.45 -2.61 9.89
C ASP A 32 -3.06 -1.53 9.00
N LEU A 33 -3.48 -1.88 7.79
CA LEU A 33 -4.23 -1.00 6.89
C LEU A 33 -5.54 -0.54 7.51
N ARG A 34 -6.36 -1.48 8.02
CA ARG A 34 -7.61 -1.11 8.68
C ARG A 34 -7.37 -0.19 9.86
N ARG A 35 -6.40 -0.51 10.71
CA ARG A 35 -6.03 0.34 11.85
C ARG A 35 -5.54 1.72 11.42
N ALA A 36 -4.78 1.82 10.33
CA ALA A 36 -4.36 3.11 9.80
C ALA A 36 -5.56 3.98 9.37
N VAL A 37 -6.56 3.37 8.72
CA VAL A 37 -7.80 4.06 8.35
C VAL A 37 -8.55 4.52 9.59
N ASP A 38 -8.71 3.67 10.60
CA ASP A 38 -9.37 4.04 11.87
C ASP A 38 -8.65 5.21 12.56
N LEU A 39 -7.32 5.19 12.58
CA LEU A 39 -6.50 6.27 13.14
C LEU A 39 -6.62 7.58 12.35
N HIS A 40 -6.68 7.50 11.02
CA HIS A 40 -6.92 8.66 10.16
C HIS A 40 -8.30 9.28 10.43
N LEU A 41 -9.35 8.47 10.54
CA LEU A 41 -10.70 8.92 10.87
C LEU A 41 -10.79 9.53 12.27
N ALA A 42 -9.96 9.05 13.21
CA ALA A 42 -9.81 9.63 14.54
C ALA A 42 -8.94 10.91 14.58
N GLY A 43 -8.43 11.38 13.43
CA GLY A 43 -7.54 12.54 13.34
C GLY A 43 -6.11 12.29 13.85
N ASN A 44 -5.77 11.05 14.22
CA ASN A 44 -4.43 10.68 14.66
C ASN A 44 -3.54 10.34 13.45
N TYR A 45 -3.18 11.39 12.71
CA TYR A 45 -2.44 11.26 11.45
C TYR A 45 -1.04 10.68 11.64
N VAL A 46 -0.34 11.03 12.72
CA VAL A 46 1.01 10.52 13.01
C VAL A 46 0.98 9.00 13.20
N ALA A 47 0.05 8.49 14.02
CA ALA A 47 -0.06 7.05 14.23
C ALA A 47 -0.55 6.33 12.95
N ALA A 48 -1.45 6.94 12.17
CA ALA A 48 -1.90 6.37 10.90
C ALA A 48 -0.73 6.20 9.92
N GLU A 49 0.12 7.21 9.80
CA GLU A 49 1.32 7.19 8.97
C GLU A 49 2.29 6.07 9.41
N GLU A 50 2.55 5.91 10.70
CA GLU A 50 3.42 4.85 11.22
C GLU A 50 2.93 3.45 10.81
N ARG A 51 1.61 3.22 10.89
CA ARG A 51 0.99 1.95 10.46
C ARG A 51 1.15 1.75 8.97
N LEU A 52 0.93 2.78 8.16
CA LEU A 52 1.08 2.70 6.69
C LEU A 52 2.52 2.45 6.26
N ARG A 53 3.49 3.11 6.90
CA ARG A 53 4.92 2.83 6.68
C ARG A 53 5.28 1.41 7.09
N SER A 54 4.65 0.86 8.14
CA SER A 54 4.82 -0.54 8.51
C SER A 54 4.32 -1.49 7.43
N VAL A 55 3.16 -1.20 6.84
CA VAL A 55 2.62 -1.97 5.72
C VAL A 55 3.59 -1.93 4.54
N LEU A 56 4.08 -0.74 4.18
CA LEU A 56 5.02 -0.56 3.07
C LEU A 56 6.40 -1.19 3.31
N ARG A 57 6.81 -1.46 4.56
CA ARG A 57 8.03 -2.24 4.83
C ARG A 57 7.89 -3.71 4.44
N VAL A 58 6.67 -4.24 4.48
CA VAL A 58 6.39 -5.64 4.13
C VAL A 58 6.02 -5.75 2.65
N GLU A 59 5.16 -4.87 2.17
CA GLU A 59 4.76 -4.79 0.76
C GLU A 59 5.00 -3.37 0.21
N PRO A 60 6.23 -3.10 -0.28
CA PRO A 60 6.60 -1.77 -0.77
C PRO A 60 5.83 -1.31 -2.01
N MET A 61 5.18 -2.23 -2.73
CA MET A 61 4.46 -1.95 -3.97
C MET A 61 2.94 -2.03 -3.77
N LEU A 62 2.45 -1.89 -2.54
CA LEU A 62 1.01 -1.97 -2.26
C LEU A 62 0.31 -0.63 -2.61
N PRO A 63 -0.52 -0.57 -3.67
CA PRO A 63 -1.12 0.69 -4.12
C PRO A 63 -2.01 1.33 -3.06
N GLN A 64 -2.78 0.52 -2.32
CA GLN A 64 -3.69 0.99 -1.29
C GLN A 64 -2.95 1.65 -0.13
N ALA A 65 -1.78 1.13 0.26
CA ALA A 65 -0.98 1.72 1.33
C ALA A 65 -0.39 3.06 0.91
N HIS A 66 0.09 3.18 -0.34
CA HIS A 66 0.55 4.45 -0.89
C HIS A 66 -0.57 5.48 -0.99
N HIS A 67 -1.75 5.08 -1.45
CA HIS A 67 -2.93 5.95 -1.49
C HIS A 67 -3.32 6.45 -0.10
N HIS A 68 -3.46 5.56 0.89
CA HIS A 68 -3.81 5.97 2.25
C HIS A 68 -2.71 6.82 2.91
N LEU A 69 -1.44 6.53 2.63
CA LEU A 69 -0.32 7.33 3.13
C LEU A 69 -0.36 8.74 2.54
N ALA A 70 -0.61 8.87 1.25
CA ALA A 70 -0.78 10.18 0.62
C ALA A 70 -1.88 11.00 1.29
N VAL A 71 -3.03 10.37 1.60
CA VAL A 71 -4.15 11.03 2.28
C VAL A 71 -3.77 11.53 3.67
N VAL A 72 -3.09 10.69 4.44
CA VAL A 72 -2.62 11.04 5.78
C VAL A 72 -1.58 12.15 5.75
N LEU A 73 -0.66 12.13 4.79
CA LEU A 73 0.37 13.16 4.61
C LEU A 73 -0.23 14.50 4.18
N HIS A 74 -1.23 14.47 3.30
CA HIS A 74 -1.96 15.68 2.89
C HIS A 74 -2.70 16.33 4.07
N ALA A 75 -3.35 15.53 4.91
CA ALA A 75 -3.98 16.00 6.14
C ALA A 75 -2.96 16.60 7.14
N GLN A 76 -1.71 16.14 7.10
CA GLN A 76 -0.58 16.71 7.85
C GLN A 76 0.07 17.91 7.15
N THR A 77 -0.51 18.42 6.06
CA THR A 77 0.03 19.52 5.23
C THR A 77 1.37 19.21 4.55
N GLN A 78 1.76 17.94 4.49
CA GLN A 78 2.98 17.46 3.83
C GLN A 78 2.70 17.19 2.34
N TYR A 79 2.34 18.26 1.61
CA TYR A 79 1.80 18.17 0.25
C TYR A 79 2.76 17.52 -0.75
N SER A 80 4.07 17.82 -0.66
CA SER A 80 5.07 17.26 -1.58
C SER A 80 5.19 15.73 -1.47
N ASP A 81 5.22 15.21 -0.24
CA ASP A 81 5.27 13.76 0.00
C ASP A 81 3.92 13.09 -0.31
N ALA A 82 2.81 13.79 -0.05
CA ALA A 82 1.48 13.32 -0.42
C ALA A 82 1.36 13.10 -1.93
N VAL A 83 1.79 14.07 -2.75
CA VAL A 83 1.82 13.94 -4.21
C VAL A 83 2.69 12.75 -4.62
N ARG A 84 3.91 12.63 -4.09
CA ARG A 84 4.83 11.53 -4.43
C ARG A 84 4.20 10.16 -4.18
N HIS A 85 3.57 9.96 -3.02
CA HIS A 85 2.92 8.69 -2.70
C HIS A 85 1.65 8.45 -3.52
N LEU A 86 0.89 9.50 -3.83
CA LEU A 86 -0.31 9.37 -4.65
C LEU A 86 0.02 9.06 -6.11
N THR A 87 1.10 9.64 -6.65
CA THR A 87 1.63 9.30 -7.97
C THR A 87 2.01 7.83 -8.04
N LEU A 88 2.76 7.31 -7.05
CA LEU A 88 3.11 5.89 -7.01
C LEU A 88 1.87 4.99 -6.93
N ALA A 89 0.86 5.37 -6.14
CA ALA A 89 -0.39 4.62 -6.10
C ALA A 89 -1.10 4.60 -7.47
N ALA A 90 -1.10 5.72 -8.20
CA ALA A 90 -1.68 5.83 -9.54
C ALA A 90 -0.90 5.02 -10.58
N GLU A 91 0.43 4.96 -10.48
CA GLU A 91 1.28 4.15 -11.35
C GLU A 91 1.10 2.65 -11.11
N LEU A 92 0.92 2.24 -9.85
CA LEU A 92 0.76 0.83 -9.48
C LEU A 92 -0.66 0.32 -9.75
N ASP A 93 -1.68 1.13 -9.47
CA ASP A 93 -3.08 0.81 -9.72
C ASP A 93 -3.87 2.05 -10.17
N PRO A 94 -3.95 2.28 -11.49
CA PRO A 94 -4.76 3.36 -12.06
C PRO A 94 -6.26 3.20 -11.82
N SER A 95 -6.74 2.01 -11.43
CA SER A 95 -8.16 1.74 -11.19
C SER A 95 -8.63 2.20 -9.81
N LEU A 96 -7.71 2.69 -8.97
CA LEU A 96 -8.05 3.20 -7.65
C LEU A 96 -9.09 4.32 -7.73
N PRO A 97 -10.18 4.26 -6.94
CA PRO A 97 -11.28 5.20 -7.03
C PRO A 97 -10.82 6.66 -6.84
N GLY A 98 -11.11 7.50 -7.84
CA GLY A 98 -10.84 8.95 -7.79
C GLY A 98 -9.35 9.30 -7.73
N ILE A 99 -8.45 8.40 -8.15
CA ILE A 99 -7.02 8.64 -7.98
C ILE A 99 -6.49 9.79 -8.85
N HIS A 100 -7.01 9.94 -10.07
CA HIS A 100 -6.66 11.05 -10.95
C HIS A 100 -7.14 12.39 -10.37
N GLU A 101 -8.40 12.47 -9.94
CA GLU A 101 -8.96 13.66 -9.29
C GLU A 101 -8.18 14.05 -8.02
N ARG A 102 -7.84 13.06 -7.18
CA ARG A 102 -7.02 13.31 -5.98
C ARG A 102 -5.63 13.80 -6.34
N LEU A 103 -5.01 13.26 -7.41
CA LEU A 103 -3.67 13.67 -7.82
C LEU A 103 -3.66 15.12 -8.33
N GLU A 104 -4.65 15.50 -9.12
CA GLU A 104 -4.85 16.88 -9.56
C GLU A 104 -5.01 17.82 -8.36
N ASN A 105 -5.86 17.47 -7.40
CA ASN A 105 -6.04 18.28 -6.18
C ASN A 105 -4.74 18.41 -5.38
N TYR A 106 -4.01 17.31 -5.16
CA TYR A 106 -2.80 17.33 -4.34
C TYR A 106 -1.66 18.09 -5.01
N THR A 107 -1.55 17.98 -6.33
CA THR A 107 -0.57 18.76 -7.10
C THR A 107 -0.89 20.25 -7.04
N TRP A 108 -2.17 20.64 -7.11
CA TRP A 108 -2.56 22.04 -6.96
C TRP A 108 -2.25 22.57 -5.56
N ASP A 109 -2.54 21.82 -4.49
CA ASP A 109 -2.20 22.19 -3.12
C ASP A 109 -0.68 22.34 -2.91
N ALA A 110 0.11 21.43 -3.50
CA ALA A 110 1.56 21.51 -3.46
C ALA A 110 2.11 22.73 -4.23
N LEU A 111 1.48 23.12 -5.34
CA LEU A 111 1.86 24.29 -6.13
C LEU A 111 1.46 25.60 -5.45
N GLY A 112 0.26 25.69 -4.88
CA GLY A 112 -0.25 26.89 -4.21
C GLY A 112 0.58 27.32 -3.00
N ARG A 113 1.33 26.39 -2.38
CA ARG A 113 2.24 26.68 -1.26
C ARG A 113 3.66 27.05 -1.69
N ARG A 114 4.06 26.82 -2.94
CA ARG A 114 5.36 27.25 -3.47
C ARG A 114 5.39 28.73 -3.86
N SER A 115 4.22 29.37 -3.93
CA SER A 115 4.06 30.76 -4.36
C SER A 115 3.82 31.77 -3.21
N ALA A 116 4.14 31.41 -1.97
CA ALA A 116 4.11 32.30 -0.81
C ALA A 116 5.53 32.50 -0.26
#